data_AF-A0A7V7UTC1-F1
#
_entry.id   AF-A0A7V7UTC1-F1
#
_cell.length_a   1.000
_cell.length_b   1.000
_cell.length_c   1.000
_cell.angle_alpha   90.00
_cell.angle_beta   90.00
_cell.angle_gamma   90.00
#
_symmetry.space_group_name_H-M   'P 1'
#
loop_
_entity.id
_entity.type
_entity.pdbx_description
1 polymer ?
#
loop_
_entity_poly.entity_id
_entity_poly.type
_entity_poly.pdbx_seq_one_letter_code
_entity_poly.pdbx_strand_id
1 'polypeptide(L)'
;MVKDVERTAKKFFDGNGMYLLGSNLLMGTILSLIPSGSLNIFLLFMLITAIEAVIAWTWWKKDMEIVRFNSLTAFLLVATLGLFAVFPLFRLTAGVPFWLILIAYLLVVAYALYRKEVIFQAFYNPQKSKLYLGVMLVLVIFLIVGAFSFRYGQEMVILASLNDGSGAFFVAIFAYLLGLLLTFVSTALLKKPAEIK
;
A
#
# COMPACT_ATOMS: atom_id res chain seq x y z
N MET A 1 24.37 15.07 -15.15
CA MET A 1 24.85 13.71 -15.50
C MET A 1 24.60 12.83 -14.29
N VAL A 2 23.69 11.87 -14.42
CA VAL A 2 23.50 10.86 -13.39
C VAL A 2 24.68 9.90 -13.46
N LYS A 3 25.38 9.66 -12.35
CA LYS A 3 26.52 8.73 -12.33
C LYS A 3 26.03 7.34 -12.70
N ASP A 4 26.69 6.70 -13.67
CA ASP A 4 26.46 5.29 -13.97
C ASP A 4 26.79 4.48 -12.71
N VAL A 5 25.79 3.76 -12.22
CA VAL A 5 25.93 2.89 -11.05
C VAL A 5 26.30 1.51 -11.53
N GLU A 6 27.40 0.96 -11.02
CA GLU A 6 27.84 -0.40 -11.31
C GLU A 6 26.72 -1.42 -10.99
N ARG A 7 26.31 -2.21 -12.00
CA ARG A 7 25.16 -3.14 -11.91
C ARG A 7 25.54 -4.49 -11.31
N THR A 8 26.01 -4.47 -10.06
CA THR A 8 26.32 -5.67 -9.28
C THR A 8 25.19 -6.03 -8.33
N ALA A 9 25.18 -7.28 -7.85
CA ALA A 9 24.28 -7.72 -6.79
C ALA A 9 24.50 -6.91 -5.51
N LYS A 10 25.77 -6.66 -5.16
CA LYS A 10 26.13 -5.85 -3.99
C LYS A 10 25.48 -4.47 -4.03
N LYS A 11 25.60 -3.74 -5.15
CA LYS A 11 24.98 -2.40 -5.29
C LYS A 11 23.45 -2.42 -5.27
N PHE A 12 22.83 -3.49 -5.76
CA PHE A 12 21.37 -3.66 -5.66
C PHE A 12 20.92 -3.80 -4.20
N PHE A 13 21.60 -4.65 -3.42
CA PHE A 13 21.28 -4.88 -2.01
C PHE A 13 21.74 -3.73 -1.11
N ASP A 14 22.83 -3.04 -1.40
CA ASP A 14 23.24 -1.83 -0.65
C ASP A 14 22.23 -0.67 -0.79
N GLY A 15 21.31 -0.75 -1.76
CA GLY A 15 20.29 0.26 -2.04
C GLY A 15 18.87 -0.31 -1.98
N ASN A 16 18.10 -0.05 -3.05
CA ASN A 16 16.66 -0.31 -3.09
C ASN A 16 16.27 -1.77 -2.83
N GLY A 17 17.14 -2.72 -3.16
CA GLY A 17 16.87 -4.15 -2.95
C GLY A 17 16.69 -4.50 -1.47
N MET A 18 17.56 -4.01 -0.59
CA MET A 18 17.43 -4.25 0.85
C MET A 18 16.28 -3.45 1.46
N TYR A 19 16.01 -2.23 0.98
CA TYR A 19 14.83 -1.48 1.43
C TYR A 19 13.53 -2.20 1.09
N LEU A 20 13.41 -2.73 -0.13
CA LEU A 20 12.24 -3.49 -0.57
C LEU A 20 12.06 -4.75 0.29
N LEU A 21 13.10 -5.54 0.46
CA LEU A 21 13.03 -6.77 1.26
C LEU A 21 12.77 -6.49 2.75
N GLY A 22 13.51 -5.56 3.34
CA GLY A 22 13.43 -5.24 4.76
C GLY A 22 12.09 -4.61 5.14
N SER A 23 11.58 -3.68 4.33
CA SER A 23 10.27 -3.06 4.59
C SER A 23 9.14 -4.07 4.43
N ASN A 24 9.15 -4.88 3.37
CA ASN A 24 8.13 -5.91 3.17
C ASN A 24 8.19 -7.01 4.22
N LEU A 25 9.38 -7.40 4.69
CA LEU A 25 9.53 -8.36 5.79
C LEU A 25 8.90 -7.82 7.07
N LEU A 26 9.23 -6.59 7.44
CA LEU A 26 8.71 -5.94 8.66
C LEU A 26 7.19 -5.76 8.58
N MET A 27 6.69 -5.20 7.48
CA MET A 27 5.27 -4.92 7.30
C MET A 27 4.47 -6.20 7.10
N GLY A 28 5.00 -7.17 6.35
CA GLY A 28 4.39 -8.48 6.17
C GLY A 28 4.28 -9.24 7.50
N THR A 29 5.30 -9.14 8.35
CA THR A 29 5.23 -9.69 9.72
C THR A 29 4.10 -9.04 10.50
N ILE A 30 4.11 -7.70 10.64
CA ILE A 30 3.10 -6.98 11.44
C ILE A 30 1.68 -7.25 10.94
N LEU A 31 1.43 -7.14 9.64
CA LEU A 31 0.09 -7.24 9.06
C LEU A 31 -0.41 -8.69 9.01
N SER A 32 0.47 -9.69 8.97
CA SER A 32 0.09 -11.10 9.09
C SER A 32 -0.39 -11.48 10.51
N LEU A 33 -0.03 -10.68 11.51
CA LEU A 33 -0.46 -10.87 12.90
C LEU A 33 -1.86 -10.33 13.18
N ILE A 34 -2.43 -9.53 12.26
CA ILE A 34 -3.75 -8.90 12.41
C ILE A 34 -4.76 -9.62 11.51
N PRO A 35 -5.95 -10.00 12.03
CA PRO A 35 -6.42 -9.87 13.42
C PRO A 35 -5.84 -10.91 14.38
N SER A 36 -5.36 -12.02 13.84
CA SER A 36 -4.70 -13.12 14.57
C SER A 36 -3.50 -13.61 13.76
N GLY A 37 -2.45 -14.10 14.42
CA GLY A 37 -1.26 -14.63 13.74
C GLY A 37 -1.59 -15.70 12.71
N SER A 38 -1.19 -15.50 11.45
CA SER A 38 -1.31 -16.52 10.41
C SER A 38 -0.04 -16.68 9.61
N LEU A 39 0.60 -17.85 9.77
CA LEU A 39 1.77 -18.23 8.98
C LEU A 39 1.45 -18.27 7.48
N ASN A 40 0.25 -18.70 7.10
CA ASN A 40 -0.15 -18.76 5.68
C ASN A 40 -0.19 -17.37 5.04
N ILE A 41 -0.68 -16.36 5.78
CA ILE A 41 -0.71 -14.97 5.30
C ILE A 41 0.70 -14.40 5.24
N PHE A 42 1.52 -14.68 6.24
CA PHE A 42 2.94 -14.30 6.21
C PHE A 42 3.66 -14.89 5.00
N LEU A 43 3.49 -16.19 4.72
CA LEU A 43 4.10 -16.85 3.56
C LEU A 43 3.58 -16.28 2.24
N LEU A 44 2.31 -15.93 2.15
CA LEU A 44 1.75 -15.24 0.99
C LEU A 44 2.42 -13.87 0.77
N PHE A 45 2.63 -13.09 1.83
CA PHE A 45 3.36 -11.82 1.75
C PHE A 45 4.82 -12.01 1.34
N MET A 46 5.48 -13.06 1.83
CA MET A 46 6.85 -13.38 1.42
C MET A 46 6.92 -13.82 -0.04
N LEU A 47 5.91 -14.54 -0.54
CA LEU A 47 5.79 -14.87 -1.96
C LEU A 47 5.64 -13.62 -2.83
N ILE A 48 4.77 -12.69 -2.45
CA ILE A 48 4.60 -11.40 -3.14
C ILE A 48 5.92 -10.62 -3.14
N THR A 49 6.59 -10.56 -1.99
CA THR A 49 7.90 -9.90 -1.84
C THR A 49 8.95 -10.53 -2.74
N ALA A 50 8.97 -11.86 -2.88
CA ALA A 50 9.89 -12.56 -3.77
C ALA A 50 9.63 -12.19 -5.25
N ILE A 51 8.36 -12.14 -5.66
CA ILE A 51 7.97 -11.72 -7.01
C ILE A 51 8.46 -10.30 -7.30
N GLU A 52 8.26 -9.38 -6.35
CA GLU A 52 8.69 -7.98 -6.49
C GLU A 52 10.20 -7.82 -6.54
N ALA A 53 10.93 -8.56 -5.69
CA ALA A 53 12.38 -8.58 -5.73
C ALA A 53 12.89 -9.10 -7.08
N VAL A 54 12.25 -10.12 -7.66
CA VAL A 54 12.56 -10.62 -9.01
C VAL A 54 12.29 -9.56 -10.08
N ILE A 55 11.17 -8.84 -10.00
CA ILE A 55 10.86 -7.74 -10.93
C ILE A 55 11.94 -6.66 -10.83
N ALA A 56 12.23 -6.17 -9.63
CA ALA A 56 13.25 -5.15 -9.39
C ALA A 56 14.63 -5.61 -9.88
N TRP A 57 15.04 -6.84 -9.54
CA TRP A 57 16.30 -7.42 -9.98
C TRP A 57 16.40 -7.53 -11.51
N THR A 58 15.33 -7.97 -12.17
CA THR A 58 15.29 -8.09 -13.63
C THR A 58 15.51 -6.73 -14.30
N TRP A 59 14.88 -5.68 -13.79
CA TRP A 59 15.04 -4.33 -14.32
C TRP A 59 16.39 -3.70 -13.97
N TRP A 60 16.96 -4.03 -12.81
CA TRP A 60 18.33 -3.66 -12.45
C TRP A 60 19.35 -4.24 -13.43
N LYS A 61 19.20 -5.53 -13.79
CA LYS A 61 20.09 -6.22 -14.73
C LYS A 61 19.93 -5.77 -16.18
N LYS A 62 18.79 -5.19 -16.56
CA LYS A 62 18.54 -4.60 -17.88
C LYS A 62 19.09 -3.18 -18.05
N ASP A 63 19.89 -2.72 -17.08
CA ASP A 63 20.50 -1.38 -17.07
C ASP A 63 19.48 -0.24 -17.22
N MET A 64 18.33 -0.37 -16.56
CA MET A 64 17.35 0.70 -16.49
C MET A 64 17.98 1.96 -15.87
N GLU A 65 17.75 3.13 -16.48
CA GLU A 65 18.12 4.44 -15.95
C GLU A 65 17.81 4.52 -14.43
N ILE A 66 18.80 4.90 -13.61
CA ILE A 66 18.71 4.77 -12.14
C ILE A 66 17.52 5.56 -11.56
N VAL A 67 17.15 6.70 -12.15
CA VAL A 67 15.99 7.49 -11.71
C VAL A 67 14.68 6.72 -11.94
N ARG A 68 14.56 6.04 -13.09
CA ARG A 68 13.41 5.18 -13.39
C ARG A 68 13.40 3.93 -12.51
N PHE A 69 14.57 3.36 -12.25
CA PHE A 69 14.70 2.22 -11.35
C PHE A 69 14.25 2.58 -9.93
N ASN A 70 14.69 3.71 -9.39
CA ASN A 70 14.26 4.21 -8.08
C ASN A 70 12.74 4.44 -8.03
N SER A 71 12.18 5.00 -9.10
CA SER A 71 10.74 5.24 -9.24
C SER A 71 9.95 3.93 -9.26
N LEU A 72 10.43 2.92 -10.00
CA LEU A 72 9.87 1.58 -10.01
C LEU A 72 9.93 0.93 -8.64
N THR A 73 11.07 0.97 -7.95
CA THR A 73 11.20 0.36 -6.63
C THR A 73 10.33 1.06 -5.58
N ALA A 74 10.18 2.38 -5.66
CA ALA A 74 9.27 3.13 -4.80
C ALA A 74 7.81 2.79 -5.10
N PHE A 75 7.43 2.67 -6.38
CA PHE A 75 6.12 2.19 -6.79
C PHE A 75 5.83 0.80 -6.20
N LEU A 76 6.74 -0.15 -6.39
CA LEU A 76 6.60 -1.52 -5.88
C LEU A 76 6.37 -1.45 -4.37
N LEU A 77 7.30 -0.87 -3.61
CA LEU A 77 7.22 -0.79 -2.16
C LEU A 77 5.90 -0.18 -1.65
N VAL A 78 5.45 0.95 -2.21
CA VAL A 78 4.21 1.60 -1.77
C VAL A 78 2.98 0.80 -2.19
N ALA A 79 3.00 0.17 -3.36
CA ALA A 79 1.91 -0.69 -3.83
C ALA A 79 1.78 -1.95 -2.96
N THR A 80 2.89 -2.61 -2.63
CA THR A 80 2.92 -3.79 -1.74
C THR A 80 2.44 -3.46 -0.36
N LEU A 81 2.89 -2.32 0.19
CA LEU A 81 2.42 -1.84 1.48
C LEU A 81 0.91 -1.64 1.47
N GLY A 82 0.40 -1.03 0.39
CA GLY A 82 -1.03 -0.87 0.17
C GLY A 82 -1.77 -2.21 0.12
N LEU A 83 -1.23 -3.20 -0.60
CA LEU A 83 -1.78 -4.54 -0.70
C LEU A 83 -1.77 -5.27 0.65
N PHE A 84 -0.65 -5.29 1.38
CA PHE A 84 -0.58 -5.97 2.67
C PHE A 84 -1.55 -5.36 3.68
N ALA A 85 -1.73 -4.03 3.65
CA ALA A 85 -2.58 -3.31 4.59
C ALA A 85 -4.09 -3.61 4.41
N VAL A 86 -4.53 -4.08 3.24
CA VAL A 86 -5.95 -4.47 3.05
C VAL A 86 -6.28 -5.88 3.56
N PHE A 87 -5.29 -6.75 3.72
CA PHE A 87 -5.50 -8.16 4.12
C PHE A 87 -6.13 -8.34 5.51
N PRO A 88 -5.79 -7.56 6.56
CA PRO A 88 -6.46 -7.67 7.86
C PRO A 88 -7.98 -7.64 7.76
N LEU A 89 -8.55 -6.75 6.92
CA LEU A 89 -10.00 -6.66 6.74
C LEU A 89 -10.55 -7.82 5.91
N PHE A 90 -9.85 -8.22 4.84
CA PHE A 90 -10.21 -9.41 4.07
C PHE A 90 -10.34 -10.65 4.95
N ARG A 91 -9.45 -10.82 5.94
CA ARG A 91 -9.46 -11.95 6.87
C ARG A 91 -10.61 -11.91 7.88
N LEU A 92 -11.10 -10.73 8.23
CA LEU A 92 -12.23 -10.56 9.15
C LEU A 92 -13.59 -10.68 8.45
N THR A 93 -13.61 -10.64 7.12
CA THR A 93 -14.84 -10.68 6.34
C THR A 93 -15.02 -12.02 5.64
N ALA A 94 -16.25 -12.52 5.57
CA ALA A 94 -16.60 -13.72 4.84
C ALA A 94 -17.92 -13.51 4.07
N GLY A 95 -18.20 -14.35 3.06
CA GLY A 95 -19.42 -14.26 2.27
C GLY A 95 -19.54 -12.95 1.48
N VAL A 96 -20.73 -12.35 1.46
CA VAL A 96 -21.01 -11.14 0.66
C VAL A 96 -20.14 -9.93 1.06
N PRO A 97 -19.94 -9.60 2.36
CA PRO A 97 -19.06 -8.50 2.77
C PRO A 97 -17.63 -8.61 2.21
N PHE A 98 -17.04 -9.81 2.19
CA PHE A 98 -15.70 -10.03 1.64
C PHE A 98 -15.63 -9.59 0.17
N TRP A 99 -16.59 -10.03 -0.65
CA TRP A 99 -16.62 -9.71 -2.07
C TRP A 99 -16.79 -8.22 -2.32
N LEU A 100 -17.62 -7.53 -1.53
CA LEU A 100 -17.79 -6.08 -1.65
C LEU A 100 -16.50 -5.32 -1.36
N ILE A 101 -15.79 -5.71 -0.29
CA ILE A 101 -14.53 -5.07 0.12
C ILE A 101 -13.42 -5.38 -0.89
N LEU A 102 -13.38 -6.59 -1.44
CA LEU A 102 -12.46 -6.96 -2.51
C LEU A 102 -12.73 -6.17 -3.79
N ILE A 103 -14.00 -6.08 -4.23
CA ILE A 103 -14.38 -5.31 -5.42
C ILE A 103 -14.01 -3.83 -5.24
N ALA A 104 -14.27 -3.25 -4.07
CA ALA A 104 -13.89 -1.87 -3.79
C ALA A 104 -12.37 -1.66 -3.91
N TYR A 105 -11.56 -2.59 -3.38
CA TYR A 105 -10.11 -2.55 -3.53
C TYR A 105 -9.68 -2.65 -5.01
N LEU A 106 -10.23 -3.61 -5.76
CA LEU A 106 -9.91 -3.80 -7.17
C LEU A 106 -10.33 -2.59 -8.03
N LEU A 107 -11.44 -1.93 -7.70
CA LEU A 107 -11.86 -0.70 -8.37
C LEU A 107 -10.86 0.44 -8.11
N VAL A 108 -10.33 0.56 -6.90
CA VAL A 108 -9.28 1.55 -6.60
C VAL A 108 -7.99 1.22 -7.35
N VAL A 109 -7.56 -0.05 -7.40
CA VAL A 109 -6.41 -0.48 -8.20
C VAL A 109 -6.60 -0.11 -9.68
N ALA A 110 -7.74 -0.50 -10.26
CA ALA A 110 -8.06 -0.24 -11.66
C ALA A 110 -8.13 1.26 -11.96
N TYR A 111 -8.79 2.03 -11.10
CA TYR A 111 -8.89 3.48 -11.24
C TYR A 111 -7.52 4.16 -11.13
N ALA A 112 -6.69 3.74 -10.16
CA ALA A 112 -5.36 4.30 -9.96
C ALA A 112 -4.45 4.04 -11.18
N LEU A 113 -4.48 2.83 -11.72
CA LEU A 113 -3.72 2.48 -12.92
C LEU A 113 -4.23 3.22 -14.17
N TYR A 114 -5.55 3.34 -14.33
CA TYR A 114 -6.19 4.03 -15.46
C TYR A 114 -5.96 5.55 -15.42
N ARG A 115 -5.96 6.17 -14.23
CA ARG A 115 -5.85 7.63 -14.05
C ARG A 115 -4.50 8.08 -13.49
N LYS A 116 -3.47 7.26 -13.60
CA LYS A 116 -2.11 7.54 -13.09
C LYS A 116 -1.58 8.94 -13.46
N GLU A 117 -1.91 9.44 -14.65
CA GLU A 117 -1.49 10.78 -15.10
C GLU A 117 -2.18 11.91 -14.35
N VAL A 118 -3.49 11.78 -14.11
CA VAL A 118 -4.28 12.76 -13.36
C VAL A 118 -3.85 12.77 -11.90
N ILE A 119 -3.58 11.58 -11.35
CA ILE A 119 -3.08 11.43 -9.97
C ILE A 119 -1.72 12.10 -9.84
N PHE A 120 -0.79 11.84 -10.76
CA PHE A 120 0.51 12.52 -10.77
C PHE A 120 0.37 14.05 -10.85
N GLN A 121 -0.46 14.55 -11.78
CA GLN A 121 -0.69 16.00 -11.92
C GLN A 121 -1.28 16.61 -10.66
N ALA A 122 -2.10 15.89 -9.91
CA ALA A 122 -2.65 16.35 -8.64
C ALA A 122 -1.56 16.56 -7.57
N PHE A 123 -0.53 15.72 -7.55
CA PHE A 123 0.60 15.89 -6.63
C PHE A 123 1.58 16.97 -7.09
N TYR A 124 1.77 17.12 -8.40
CA TYR A 124 2.67 18.13 -8.96
C TYR A 124 2.06 19.55 -8.91
N ASN A 125 0.78 19.69 -9.23
CA ASN A 125 0.04 20.96 -9.28
C ASN A 125 -1.33 20.84 -8.56
N PRO A 126 -1.35 20.81 -7.22
CA PRO A 126 -2.57 20.55 -6.45
C PRO A 126 -3.67 21.60 -6.65
N GLN A 127 -3.31 22.85 -6.95
CA GLN A 127 -4.24 23.97 -7.10
C GLN A 127 -5.22 23.82 -8.29
N LYS A 128 -4.88 23.02 -9.31
CA LYS A 128 -5.70 22.84 -10.51
C LYS A 128 -6.51 21.55 -10.53
N SER A 129 -6.34 20.67 -9.54
CA SER A 129 -6.87 19.31 -9.59
C SER A 129 -8.00 19.11 -8.59
N LYS A 130 -9.23 18.79 -9.06
CA LYS A 130 -10.37 18.41 -8.19
C LYS A 130 -10.11 17.15 -7.34
N LEU A 131 -9.01 16.46 -7.57
CA LEU A 131 -8.57 15.26 -6.87
C LEU A 131 -8.15 15.57 -5.42
N TYR A 132 -7.84 16.83 -5.08
CA TYR A 132 -7.59 17.25 -3.69
C TYR A 132 -8.82 17.00 -2.79
N LEU A 133 -10.04 17.13 -3.33
CA LEU A 133 -11.28 16.87 -2.58
C LEU A 133 -11.41 15.39 -2.22
N GLY A 134 -11.03 14.49 -3.12
CA GLY A 134 -11.03 13.06 -2.86
C GLY A 134 -10.00 12.66 -1.80
N VAL A 135 -8.78 13.21 -1.89
CA VAL A 135 -7.74 12.98 -0.87
C VAL A 135 -8.14 13.57 0.47
N MET A 136 -8.71 14.78 0.51
CA MET A 136 -9.24 15.38 1.74
C MET A 136 -10.39 14.57 2.35
N LEU A 137 -11.33 14.09 1.53
CA LEU A 137 -12.43 13.23 2.00
C LEU A 137 -11.88 11.94 2.62
N VAL A 138 -10.92 11.30 1.97
CA VAL A 138 -10.24 10.13 2.52
C VAL A 138 -9.56 10.49 3.84
N LEU A 139 -8.77 11.57 3.90
CA LEU A 139 -8.09 11.99 5.14
C LEU A 139 -9.07 12.32 6.29
N VAL A 140 -10.23 12.90 5.98
CA VAL A 140 -11.29 13.15 6.97
C VAL A 140 -11.90 11.83 7.45
N ILE A 141 -12.19 10.88 6.56
CA ILE A 141 -12.66 9.54 6.95
C ILE A 141 -11.61 8.84 7.82
N PHE A 142 -10.32 8.97 7.48
CA PHE A 142 -9.21 8.45 8.29
C PHE A 142 -9.13 9.08 9.68
N LEU A 143 -9.32 10.40 9.79
CA LEU A 143 -9.33 11.08 11.08
C LEU A 143 -10.51 10.60 11.94
N ILE A 144 -11.68 10.39 11.33
CA ILE A 144 -12.88 9.91 12.02
C ILE A 144 -12.66 8.46 12.49
N VAL A 145 -12.29 7.55 11.59
CA VAL A 145 -12.03 6.13 11.91
C VAL A 145 -10.88 5.99 12.91
N GLY A 146 -9.81 6.77 12.74
CA GLY A 146 -8.69 6.84 13.67
C GLY A 146 -9.14 7.31 15.05
N ALA A 147 -9.92 8.38 15.15
CA ALA A 147 -10.42 8.88 16.43
C ALA A 147 -11.32 7.86 17.16
N PHE A 148 -12.11 7.08 16.42
CA PHE A 148 -12.93 6.01 17.00
C PHE A 148 -12.11 4.79 17.41
N SER A 149 -10.99 4.50 16.73
CA SER A 149 -10.09 3.39 17.11
C SER A 149 -9.38 3.57 18.48
N PHE A 150 -9.43 4.77 19.10
CA PHE A 150 -8.81 5.05 20.40
C PHE A 150 -9.81 5.43 21.53
N ARG A 151 -11.13 5.47 21.28
CA ARG A 151 -12.10 5.92 22.30
C ARG A 151 -12.64 4.79 23.17
N TYR A 152 -11.96 4.58 24.30
CA TYR A 152 -12.47 3.83 25.45
C TYR A 152 -13.71 4.52 26.05
N GLY A 153 -14.91 3.92 25.96
CA GLY A 153 -15.96 4.23 26.94
C GLY A 153 -17.43 4.01 26.57
N GLN A 154 -17.91 4.46 25.41
CA GLN A 154 -19.37 4.53 25.16
C GLN A 154 -19.88 3.62 24.02
N GLU A 155 -18.99 3.11 23.18
CA GLU A 155 -19.35 2.13 22.15
C GLU A 155 -19.56 0.72 22.74
N MET A 156 -19.10 0.48 23.98
CA MET A 156 -19.20 -0.78 24.74
C MET A 156 -20.60 -1.39 24.83
N VAL A 157 -21.70 -0.65 24.70
CA VAL A 157 -23.05 -1.25 24.79
C VAL A 157 -23.44 -1.98 23.49
N ILE A 158 -22.98 -1.49 22.33
CA ILE A 158 -23.12 -2.17 21.05
C ILE A 158 -21.92 -3.11 20.81
N LEU A 159 -20.72 -2.73 21.27
CA LEU A 159 -19.49 -3.54 21.20
C LEU A 159 -19.50 -4.78 22.11
N ALA A 160 -20.14 -4.75 23.29
CA ALA A 160 -20.26 -5.93 24.15
C ALA A 160 -21.19 -7.01 23.55
N SER A 161 -21.98 -6.67 22.53
CA SER A 161 -22.79 -7.63 21.78
C SER A 161 -22.03 -8.32 20.63
N LEU A 162 -20.81 -7.87 20.33
CA LEU A 162 -19.94 -8.39 19.27
C LEU A 162 -18.58 -8.75 19.87
N ASN A 163 -18.46 -10.01 20.33
CA ASN A 163 -17.28 -10.80 20.75
C ASN A 163 -15.87 -10.15 20.77
N ASP A 164 -15.00 -10.62 21.67
CA ASP A 164 -13.61 -10.17 22.04
C ASP A 164 -12.63 -9.67 20.94
N GLY A 165 -12.96 -9.72 19.64
CA GLY A 165 -12.16 -9.22 18.51
C GLY A 165 -12.46 -7.78 18.04
N SER A 166 -13.24 -6.99 18.78
CA SER A 166 -13.74 -5.67 18.33
C SER A 166 -12.63 -4.64 18.03
N GLY A 167 -11.54 -4.60 18.80
CA GLY A 167 -10.39 -3.75 18.50
C GLY A 167 -9.68 -4.10 17.18
N ALA A 168 -9.62 -5.38 16.84
CA ALA A 168 -9.01 -5.85 15.60
C ALA A 168 -9.82 -5.43 14.37
N PHE A 169 -11.15 -5.28 14.50
CA PHE A 169 -12.02 -4.81 13.43
C PHE A 169 -11.73 -3.35 13.05
N PHE A 170 -11.64 -2.44 14.02
CA PHE A 170 -11.31 -1.04 13.75
C PHE A 170 -9.90 -0.87 13.17
N VAL A 171 -8.92 -1.60 13.72
CA VAL A 171 -7.54 -1.62 13.19
C VAL A 171 -7.54 -2.13 11.75
N ALA A 172 -8.31 -3.18 11.44
CA ALA A 172 -8.42 -3.71 10.09
C ALA A 172 -9.09 -2.74 9.11
N ILE A 173 -10.13 -2.02 9.52
CA ILE A 173 -10.74 -0.95 8.69
C ILE A 173 -9.74 0.17 8.44
N PHE A 174 -9.04 0.62 9.48
CA PHE A 174 -8.01 1.66 9.34
C PHE A 174 -6.90 1.22 8.38
N ALA A 175 -6.37 0.00 8.57
CA ALA A 175 -5.37 -0.59 7.69
C ALA A 175 -5.89 -0.72 6.26
N TYR A 176 -7.16 -1.09 6.07
CA TYR A 176 -7.77 -1.18 4.75
C TYR A 176 -7.84 0.17 4.05
N LEU A 177 -8.29 1.22 4.74
CA LEU A 177 -8.31 2.58 4.19
C LEU A 177 -6.89 3.07 3.86
N LEU A 178 -5.91 2.78 4.73
CA LEU A 178 -4.48 3.01 4.48
C LEU A 178 -4.02 2.29 3.23
N GLY A 179 -4.43 1.04 3.09
CA GLY A 179 -4.17 0.22 1.91
C GLY A 179 -4.67 0.88 0.63
N LEU A 180 -5.93 1.31 0.61
CA LEU A 180 -6.53 2.00 -0.54
C LEU A 180 -5.78 3.29 -0.89
N LEU A 181 -5.45 4.11 0.10
CA LEU A 181 -4.72 5.36 -0.11
C LEU A 181 -3.33 5.10 -0.69
N LEU A 182 -2.58 4.16 -0.11
CA LEU A 182 -1.23 3.84 -0.58
C LEU A 182 -1.25 3.25 -2.00
N THR A 183 -2.19 2.34 -2.29
CA THR A 183 -2.41 1.81 -3.63
C THR A 183 -2.78 2.91 -4.62
N PHE A 184 -3.57 3.89 -4.21
CA PHE A 184 -3.93 5.01 -5.06
C PHE A 184 -2.72 5.90 -5.39
N VAL A 185 -1.95 6.28 -4.38
CA VAL A 185 -0.80 7.20 -4.53
C VAL A 185 0.40 6.52 -5.18
N SER A 186 0.58 5.21 -5.01
CA SER A 186 1.73 4.49 -5.59
C SER A 186 1.83 4.71 -7.10
N THR A 187 0.70 4.76 -7.81
CA THR A 187 0.67 4.93 -9.27
C THR A 187 1.23 6.26 -9.76
N ALA A 188 1.27 7.30 -8.92
CA ALA A 188 1.96 8.55 -9.24
C ALA A 188 3.48 8.34 -9.41
N LEU A 189 4.06 7.38 -8.68
CA LEU A 189 5.49 7.09 -8.70
C LEU A 189 5.94 6.39 -9.99
N LEU A 190 5.03 5.91 -10.83
CA LEU A 190 5.36 5.28 -12.11
C LEU A 190 5.68 6.27 -13.24
N LYS A 191 5.45 7.58 -13.05
CA LYS A 191 5.61 8.55 -14.14
C LYS A 191 7.08 8.89 -14.38
N LYS A 192 7.45 9.05 -15.65
CA LYS A 192 8.80 9.45 -16.06
C LYS A 192 9.06 10.93 -15.73
N PRO A 193 10.23 11.28 -15.17
CA PRO A 193 10.62 12.67 -14.94
C PRO A 193 10.62 13.53 -16.22
N ALA A 194 10.86 12.92 -17.39
CA ALA A 194 10.88 13.60 -18.68
C ALA A 194 9.50 14.06 -19.19
N GLU A 195 8.41 13.58 -18.59
CA GLU A 195 7.03 13.95 -18.94
C GLU A 195 6.45 15.03 -18.00
N ILE A 196 7.30 15.61 -17.17
CA ILE A 196 6.99 16.75 -16.30
C ILE A 196 7.19 18.01 -17.15
N LYS A 197 6.09 18.62 -17.58
CA LYS A 197 6.04 19.96 -18.19
C LYS A 197 5.47 20.95 -17.19
#